data_AF-A0A969Q5T7-F1
#
_entry.id   AF-A0A969Q5T7-F1
#
_cell.length_a   1.000
_cell.length_b   1.000
_cell.length_c   1.000
_cell.angle_alpha   90.00
_cell.angle_beta   90.00
_cell.angle_gamma   90.00
#
_symmetry.space_group_name_H-M   'P 1'
#
loop_
_entity.id
_entity.type
_entity.pdbx_description
1 polymer ?
#
loop_
_entity_poly.entity_id
_entity_poly.type
_entity_poly.pdbx_seq_one_letter_code
_entity_poly.pdbx_strand_id
1 'polypeptide(L)' 'MAFAFKYFRLVLEPGGAAALAAVLSGKFPTKGRVIGVTASGGNVDPATFMRALAMLDHPSFPG' A
#
# COMPACT_ATOMS: atom_id res chain seq x y z
N MET A 1 -0.18 2.70 1.21
CA MET A 1 0.37 2.85 2.56
C MET A 1 -0.42 2.06 3.60
N ALA A 2 -1.70 2.36 3.84
CA ALA A 2 -2.52 1.66 4.84
C ALA A 2 -2.52 0.12 4.75
N PHE A 3 -2.64 -0.44 3.54
CA PHE A 3 -2.55 -1.90 3.33
C PHE A 3 -1.21 -2.48 3.80
N ALA A 4 -0.10 -1.82 3.47
CA ALA A 4 1.23 -2.27 3.87
C ALA A 4 1.41 -2.25 5.40
N PHE A 5 0.86 -1.23 6.05
CA PHE A 5 0.89 -1.14 7.50
C PHE A 5 0.04 -2.24 8.16
N LYS A 6 -1.21 -2.43 7.71
CA LYS A 6 -2.14 -3.41 8.27
C LYS A 6 -1.65 -4.85 8.14
N TYR A 7 -1.13 -5.23 6.96
CA TYR A 7 -0.83 -6.63 6.66
C TYR A 7 0.65 -7.00 6.77
N PHE A 8 1.56 -6.04 6.59
CA PHE A 8 3.00 -6.29 6.61
C PHE A 8 3.73 -5.55 7.74
N ARG A 9 3.02 -4.69 8.51
CA ARG A 9 3.60 -3.83 9.56
C ARG A 9 4.69 -2.90 9.02
N LEU A 10 4.61 -2.55 7.73
CA LEU A 10 5.54 -1.67 7.04
C LEU A 10 5.00 -0.23 7.04
N VAL A 11 5.85 0.72 7.42
CA VAL A 11 5.63 2.14 7.18
C VAL A 11 6.26 2.48 5.84
N LEU A 12 5.44 2.93 4.90
CA LEU A 12 5.87 3.33 3.56
C LEU A 12 5.45 4.77 3.31
N GLU A 13 6.29 5.49 2.57
CA GLU A 13 5.91 6.77 1.97
C GLU A 13 5.05 6.54 0.71
N PRO A 14 4.39 7.58 0.16
CA PRO A 14 3.54 7.42 -1.02
C PRO A 14 4.25 6.76 -2.21
N GLY A 15 5.48 7.20 -2.52
CA GLY A 15 6.31 6.62 -3.57
C GLY A 15 6.71 5.16 -3.29
N GLY A 16 7.17 4.88 -2.07
CA GLY A 16 7.53 3.53 -1.63
C GLY A 16 6.37 2.52 -1.63
N ALA A 17 5.12 2.99 -1.56
CA ALA A 17 3.94 2.15 -1.64
C ALA A 17 3.34 2.03 -3.06
N ALA A 18 3.85 2.77 -4.06
CA ALA A 18 3.21 2.89 -5.38
C ALA A 18 3.16 1.56 -6.14
N ALA A 19 4.25 0.78 -6.13
CA ALA A 19 4.31 -0.52 -6.80
C ALA A 19 3.32 -1.52 -6.17
N LEU A 20 3.22 -1.54 -4.83
CA LEU A 20 2.23 -2.36 -4.14
C LEU A 20 0.79 -1.95 -4.49
N ALA A 21 0.52 -0.64 -4.50
CA ALA A 21 -0.80 -0.13 -4.88
C ALA A 21 -1.17 -0.52 -6.32
N ALA A 22 -0.20 -0.51 -7.24
CA ALA A 22 -0.40 -0.95 -8.62
C ALA A 22 -0.85 -2.42 -8.67
N VAL A 23 -0.15 -3.32 -7.97
CA VAL A 23 -0.51 -4.75 -7.91
C VAL A 23 -1.91 -4.96 -7.34
N LEU A 24 -2.26 -4.24 -6.27
CA LEU A 24 -3.56 -4.36 -5.62
C LEU A 24 -4.71 -3.71 -6.41
N SER A 25 -4.41 -2.85 -7.38
CA SER A 25 -5.43 -2.15 -8.17
C SER A 25 -6.26 -3.05 -9.08
N GLY A 26 -5.82 -4.29 -9.33
CA GLY A 26 -6.47 -5.21 -10.26
C GLY A 26 -6.37 -4.80 -11.73
N LYS A 27 -5.60 -3.75 -12.06
CA LYS A 27 -5.50 -3.18 -13.41
C LYS A 27 -4.59 -3.97 -14.36
N PHE A 28 -3.93 -5.03 -13.89
CA PHE A 28 -3.08 -5.88 -14.72
C PHE A 28 -3.14 -7.35 -14.26
N PRO A 29 -2.85 -8.31 -15.16
CA PRO A 29 -3.00 -9.73 -14.86
C PRO A 29 -1.95 -10.22 -13.86
N THR A 30 -2.42 -10.62 -12.67
CA THR A 30 -1.58 -11.17 -11.58
C THR A 30 -1.91 -12.64 -11.24
N LYS A 31 -3.06 -13.15 -11.68
CA LYS A 31 -3.53 -14.50 -11.34
C LYS A 31 -2.56 -15.59 -11.81
N GLY A 32 -2.20 -16.50 -10.90
CA GLY A 32 -1.29 -17.62 -11.18
C GLY A 32 0.18 -17.23 -11.35
N ARG A 33 0.57 -16.01 -10.96
CA ARG A 33 1.94 -15.51 -11.06
C ARG A 33 2.51 -15.20 -9.68
N VAL A 34 3.82 -15.42 -9.52
CA VAL A 34 4.58 -14.88 -8.39
C VAL A 34 4.97 -13.45 -8.74
N ILE A 35 4.59 -12.49 -7.90
CA ILE A 35 4.83 -11.07 -8.13
C ILE A 35 5.81 -10.56 -7.06
N GLY A 36 6.94 -10.03 -7.50
CA GLY A 36 7.87 -9.29 -6.65
C GLY A 36 7.51 -7.80 -6.63
N VAL A 37 7.54 -7.18 -5.45
CA VAL A 37 7.30 -5.75 -5.27
C VAL A 37 8.41 -5.15 -4.43
N THR A 38 9.02 -4.07 -4.91
CA THR A 38 10.00 -3.30 -4.15
C THR A 38 9.31 -2.22 -3.34
N ALA A 39 9.46 -2.28 -2.02
CA ALA A 39 9.10 -1.20 -1.10
C ALA A 39 10.31 -0.27 -0.90
N SER A 40 10.38 0.82 -1.66
CA SER A 40 11.62 1.59 -1.81
C SER A 40 11.93 2.60 -0.70
N GLY A 41 10.93 3.01 0.09
CA GLY A 41 11.10 4.10 1.06
C GLY A 41 9.94 4.22 2.05
N GLY A 42 10.26 4.76 3.23
CA GLY A 42 9.35 4.88 4.37
C GLY A 42 9.44 6.23 5.09
N ASN A 43 10.11 7.23 4.50
CA ASN A 43 10.27 8.53 5.13
C ASN A 43 9.04 9.39 4.87
N VAL A 44 8.04 9.25 5.74
CA VAL A 44 6.74 9.90 5.61
C VAL A 44 6.47 10.77 6.83
N ASP A 45 5.90 11.96 6.59
CA ASP A 45 5.46 12.80 7.70
C ASP A 45 4.24 12.16 8.41
N PRO A 46 4.12 12.34 9.74
CA PRO A 46 3.03 11.72 10.50
C PRO A 46 1.63 12.09 10.01
N ALA A 47 1.41 13.32 9.53
CA ALA A 47 0.08 13.77 9.11
C ALA A 47 -0.35 13.07 7.81
N THR A 48 0.54 12.94 6.83
CA THR A 48 0.32 12.18 5.60
C THR A 48 0.08 10.71 5.90
N PHE A 49 0.85 10.12 6.82
CA PHE A 49 0.68 8.73 7.19
C PHE A 49 -0.68 8.48 7.85
N MET A 50 -1.07 9.33 8.82
CA MET A 50 -2.39 9.26 9.46
C MET A 50 -3.53 9.43 8.45
N ARG A 51 -3.43 10.37 7.51
CA ARG A 51 -4.41 10.51 6.42
C ARG A 51 -4.55 9.24 5.60
N ALA A 52 -3.44 8.55 5.34
CA ALA A 52 -3.47 7.29 4.63
C ALA A 52 -4.12 6.18 5.48
N LEU A 53 -3.82 6.10 6.79
CA LEU A 53 -4.42 5.11 7.69
C LEU A 53 -5.93 5.29 7.85
N ALA A 54 -6.45 6.52 7.78
CA ALA A 54 -7.89 6.78 7.80
C ALA A 54 -8.65 6.09 6.64
N MET A 55 -7.95 5.65 5.59
CA MET A 55 -8.55 4.86 4.52
C MET A 55 -8.88 3.42 4.93
N LEU A 56 -8.37 2.93 6.07
CA LEU A 56 -8.69 1.58 6.58
C LEU A 56 -10.19 1.41 6.89
N ASP A 57 -10.85 2.50 7.27
CA ASP A 57 -12.27 2.52 7.59
C ASP A 57 -13.16 2.82 6.37
N HIS A 58 -12.55 3.04 5.20
CA HIS A 58 -13.28 3.35 3.97
C HIS A 58 -13.93 2.08 3.38
N PRO A 59 -15.21 2.11 2.95
CA PRO A 59 -15.92 0.92 2.45
C PRO A 59 -15.25 0.23 1.25
N SER A 60 -14.52 1.00 0.45
CA SER A 60 -13.81 0.52 -0.74
C SER A 60 -12.36 0.08 -0.47
N PHE A 61 -11.94 0.02 0.79
CA PHE A 61 -10.60 -0.46 1.12
C PHE A 61 -10.50 -1.95 0.76
N PRO A 62 -9.46 -2.38 0.03
CA PRO A 62 -9.34 -3.75 -0.47
C PRO A 62 -8.88 -4.74 0.62
N GLY A 63 -9.48 -4.66 1.81
CA GLY A 63 -9.13 -5.43 3.01
C GLY A 63 -8.98 -6.91 2.73
#